data_AF-A0A197SIL8-F1
#
_entry.id   AF-A0A197SIL8-F1
#
_cell.length_a   1.000
_cell.length_b   1.000
_cell.length_c   1.000
_cell.angle_alpha   90.00
_cell.angle_beta   90.00
_cell.angle_gamma   90.00
#
_symmetry.space_group_name_H-M   'P 1'
#
loop_
_entity.id
_entity.type
_entity.pdbx_description
1 polymer ?
#
loop_
_entity_poly.entity_id
_entity_poly.type
_entity_poly.pdbx_seq_one_letter_code
_entity_poly.pdbx_strand_id
1 'polypeptide(L)'
;MAAAVFSIGWELLGVRGLKPEHRIDSKTLFDLVKLSFGVVAGSGALVALVVAYRRQRVDEEHALREATRLHTERFTTAISQLGADAAAVRLGGVHALAGLADDAPTRDLRQTCIDVLCAYLRLPYTAEADLPAGDAGALHAHRALREVRHTVIRLIGNHLRLLAAHPHSWQGHDFDFTAVTFDGGDLHGAVFSGGRVGFDNAKFSGGEVYFDRTVFCGGQVSFNGARFTGGQVTFNGAAGGPPDALAPSAGAPLPDGLHLPSGWHPPSS
;
A
#
# COMPACT_ATOMS: atom_id res chain seq x y z
N MET A 1 -30.63 -45.33 -80.13
CA MET A 1 -29.18 -45.04 -80.19
C MET A 1 -28.62 -44.91 -78.77
N ALA A 2 -28.57 -46.04 -78.05
CA ALA A 2 -28.03 -46.13 -76.69
C ALA A 2 -27.10 -47.36 -76.53
N ALA A 3 -26.81 -48.08 -77.62
CA ALA A 3 -26.00 -49.29 -77.61
C ALA A 3 -24.67 -49.15 -78.37
N ALA A 4 -24.45 -48.07 -79.11
CA ALA A 4 -23.23 -47.87 -79.92
C ALA A 4 -22.15 -47.01 -79.24
N VAL A 5 -22.50 -46.20 -78.24
CA VAL A 5 -21.54 -45.34 -77.52
C VAL A 5 -20.90 -46.07 -76.33
N PHE A 6 -21.55 -47.12 -75.82
CA PHE A 6 -21.02 -47.90 -74.69
C PHE A 6 -19.89 -48.86 -75.10
N SER A 7 -19.93 -49.39 -76.33
CA SER A 7 -18.94 -50.36 -76.83
C SER A 7 -17.62 -49.72 -77.27
N ILE A 8 -17.63 -48.44 -77.68
CA ILE A 8 -16.42 -47.71 -78.10
C ILE A 8 -15.62 -47.22 -76.89
N GLY A 9 -16.27 -46.93 -75.76
CA GLY A 9 -15.59 -46.55 -74.52
C GLY A 9 -14.89 -47.73 -73.83
N TRP A 10 -15.42 -48.95 -73.97
CA TRP A 10 -14.86 -50.14 -73.32
C TRP A 10 -13.61 -50.68 -74.04
N GLU A 11 -13.51 -50.54 -75.37
CA GLU A 11 -12.30 -50.95 -76.11
C GLU A 11 -11.16 -49.92 -76.04
N LEU A 12 -11.45 -48.64 -75.75
CA LEU A 12 -10.42 -47.63 -75.46
C LEU A 12 -9.82 -47.74 -74.04
N LEU A 13 -10.43 -48.55 -73.17
CA LEU A 13 -9.91 -48.96 -71.86
C LEU A 13 -9.07 -50.25 -71.94
N GLY A 14 -8.95 -50.85 -73.13
CA GLY A 14 -8.02 -51.94 -73.40
C GLY A 14 -6.58 -51.43 -73.51
N VAL A 15 -5.71 -51.93 -72.64
CA VAL A 15 -4.23 -51.78 -72.68
C VAL A 15 -3.69 -50.45 -72.13
N ARG A 16 -3.79 -50.29 -70.82
CA ARG A 16 -2.64 -49.94 -69.95
C ARG A 16 -3.02 -50.30 -68.53
N GLY A 17 -2.32 -51.28 -67.98
CA GLY A 17 -2.60 -51.82 -66.65
C GLY A 17 -2.67 -50.74 -65.59
N LEU A 18 -3.89 -50.35 -65.24
CA LEU A 18 -4.19 -49.90 -63.89
C LEU A 18 -3.89 -51.11 -63.01
N LYS A 19 -2.72 -51.15 -62.37
CA LYS A 19 -2.51 -52.00 -61.20
C LYS A 19 -3.42 -51.46 -60.10
N PRO A 20 -4.51 -52.15 -59.71
CA PRO A 20 -5.14 -51.89 -58.44
C PRO A 20 -4.40 -52.74 -57.41
N GLU A 21 -3.66 -52.08 -56.53
CA GLU A 21 -3.38 -52.48 -55.15
C GLU A 21 -2.09 -51.77 -54.73
N HIS A 22 -2.22 -50.48 -54.39
CA HIS A 22 -1.39 -50.00 -53.29
C HIS A 22 -2.00 -50.63 -52.03
N ARG A 23 -1.64 -51.89 -51.75
CA ARG A 23 -1.87 -52.48 -50.43
C ARG A 23 -1.15 -51.57 -49.45
N ILE A 24 -1.92 -50.72 -48.77
CA ILE A 24 -1.36 -49.92 -47.68
C ILE A 24 -0.84 -50.93 -46.67
N ASP A 25 0.50 -50.98 -46.52
CA ASP A 25 1.15 -51.87 -45.58
C ASP A 25 0.60 -51.59 -44.17
N SER A 26 0.31 -52.64 -43.40
CA SER A 26 -0.27 -52.50 -42.07
C SER A 26 0.62 -51.66 -41.15
N LYS A 27 1.93 -51.63 -41.41
CA LYS A 27 2.88 -50.75 -40.72
C LYS A 27 2.60 -49.26 -40.98
N THR A 28 2.33 -48.88 -42.22
CA THR A 28 2.02 -47.49 -42.59
C THR A 28 0.70 -47.01 -41.97
N LEU A 29 -0.34 -47.85 -41.97
CA LEU A 29 -1.61 -47.54 -41.30
C LEU A 29 -1.42 -47.36 -39.79
N PHE A 30 -0.62 -48.23 -39.18
CA PHE A 30 -0.33 -48.18 -37.75
C PHE A 30 0.47 -46.93 -37.36
N ASP A 31 1.47 -46.55 -38.15
CA ASP A 31 2.25 -45.34 -37.92
C ASP A 31 1.40 -44.07 -38.10
N LEU A 32 0.49 -44.05 -39.07
CA LEU A 32 -0.45 -42.95 -39.28
C LEU A 32 -1.41 -42.80 -38.09
N VAL A 33 -1.91 -43.93 -37.57
CA VAL A 33 -2.79 -43.97 -36.39
C VAL A 33 -2.03 -43.50 -35.13
N LYS A 34 -0.79 -43.94 -34.93
CA LYS A 34 0.03 -43.46 -33.80
C LYS A 34 0.29 -41.97 -33.88
N LEU A 35 0.60 -41.46 -35.07
CA LEU A 35 0.85 -40.04 -35.28
C LEU A 35 -0.41 -39.22 -35.02
N SER A 36 -1.58 -39.68 -35.49
CA SER A 36 -2.84 -39.00 -35.22
C SER A 36 -3.20 -39.00 -33.73
N PHE A 37 -3.04 -40.12 -33.03
CA PHE A 37 -3.22 -40.18 -31.58
C PHE A 37 -2.25 -39.26 -30.83
N GLY A 38 -0.98 -39.21 -31.23
CA GLY A 38 0.02 -38.32 -30.64
C GLY A 38 -0.33 -36.85 -30.81
N VAL A 39 -0.77 -36.44 -32.01
CA VAL A 39 -1.20 -35.06 -32.29
C VAL A 39 -2.46 -34.71 -31.50
N VAL A 40 -3.48 -35.58 -31.47
CA VAL A 40 -4.73 -35.33 -30.72
C VAL A 40 -4.47 -35.25 -29.22
N ALA A 41 -3.69 -36.18 -28.67
CA ALA A 41 -3.34 -36.17 -27.25
C ALA A 41 -2.52 -34.92 -26.88
N GLY A 42 -1.52 -34.56 -27.69
CA GLY A 42 -0.73 -33.34 -27.47
C GLY A 42 -1.56 -32.06 -27.54
N SER A 43 -2.47 -31.98 -28.51
CA SER A 43 -3.40 -30.86 -28.65
C SER A 43 -4.35 -30.75 -27.45
N GLY A 44 -4.90 -31.88 -27.00
CA GLY A 44 -5.76 -31.94 -25.82
C GLY A 44 -5.05 -31.49 -24.54
N ALA A 45 -3.80 -31.93 -24.33
CA ALA A 45 -2.98 -31.53 -23.19
C ALA A 45 -2.67 -30.02 -23.21
N LEU A 46 -2.33 -29.46 -24.38
CA LEU A 46 -2.10 -28.02 -24.54
C LEU A 46 -3.36 -27.20 -24.23
N VAL A 47 -4.53 -27.62 -24.76
CA VAL A 47 -5.81 -26.96 -24.46
C VAL A 47 -6.13 -27.02 -22.96
N ALA A 48 -5.94 -28.18 -22.33
CA ALA A 48 -6.15 -28.32 -20.89
C ALA A 48 -5.25 -27.38 -20.07
N LEU A 49 -3.97 -27.27 -20.43
CA LEU A 49 -3.02 -26.35 -19.79
C LEU A 49 -3.44 -24.88 -19.97
N VAL A 50 -3.82 -24.48 -21.19
CA VAL A 50 -4.28 -23.11 -21.48
C VAL A 50 -5.57 -22.79 -20.71
N VAL A 51 -6.51 -23.73 -20.64
CA VAL A 51 -7.76 -23.56 -19.88
C VAL A 51 -7.47 -23.44 -18.38
N ALA A 52 -6.58 -24.28 -17.84
CA ALA A 52 -6.17 -24.21 -16.43
C ALA A 52 -5.50 -22.86 -16.11
N TYR A 53 -4.57 -22.40 -16.95
CA TYR A 53 -3.93 -21.10 -16.81
C TYR A 53 -4.92 -19.93 -16.93
N ARG A 54 -5.84 -19.97 -17.90
CA ARG A 54 -6.88 -18.95 -18.06
C ARG A 54 -7.82 -18.91 -16.86
N ARG A 55 -8.25 -20.07 -16.35
CA ARG A 55 -9.06 -20.14 -15.12
C ARG A 55 -8.31 -19.55 -13.94
N GLN A 56 -7.06 -19.96 -13.72
CA GLN A 56 -6.25 -19.42 -12.64
C GLN A 56 -6.13 -17.89 -12.72
N ARG A 57 -5.83 -17.33 -13.90
CA ARG A 57 -5.77 -15.88 -14.09
C ARG A 57 -7.08 -15.18 -13.80
N VAL A 58 -8.19 -15.72 -14.27
CA VAL A 58 -9.53 -15.17 -14.04
C VAL A 58 -9.88 -15.24 -12.55
N ASP A 59 -9.59 -16.35 -11.87
CA ASP A 59 -9.85 -16.55 -10.45
C ASP A 59 -9.00 -15.59 -9.57
N GLU A 60 -7.71 -15.42 -9.89
CA GLU A 60 -6.83 -14.44 -9.24
C GLU A 60 -7.35 -13.00 -9.41
N GLU A 61 -7.77 -12.63 -10.63
CA GLU A 61 -8.37 -11.32 -10.90
C GLU A 61 -9.69 -11.13 -10.14
N HIS A 62 -10.53 -12.15 -10.07
CA HIS A 62 -11.78 -12.10 -9.31
C HIS A 62 -11.52 -11.94 -7.82
N ALA A 63 -10.58 -12.70 -7.25
CA ALA A 63 -10.21 -12.60 -5.84
C ALA A 63 -9.67 -11.19 -5.50
N LEU A 64 -8.83 -10.60 -6.36
CA LEU A 64 -8.33 -9.25 -6.16
C LEU A 64 -9.45 -8.19 -6.23
N ARG A 65 -10.36 -8.31 -7.22
CA ARG A 65 -11.51 -7.40 -7.35
C ARG A 65 -12.44 -7.49 -6.14
N GLU A 66 -12.70 -8.70 -5.64
CA GLU A 66 -13.54 -8.91 -4.46
C GLU A 66 -12.88 -8.35 -3.19
N ALA A 67 -11.58 -8.61 -2.99
CA ALA A 67 -10.82 -8.03 -1.88
C ALA A 67 -10.83 -6.49 -1.92
N THR A 68 -10.68 -5.90 -3.11
CA THR A 68 -10.74 -4.44 -3.32
C THR A 68 -12.13 -3.88 -3.03
N ARG A 69 -13.20 -4.58 -3.45
CA ARG A 69 -14.58 -4.18 -3.17
C ARG A 69 -14.88 -4.21 -1.66
N LEU A 70 -14.54 -5.32 -1.00
CA LEU A 70 -14.72 -5.47 0.45
C LEU A 70 -13.90 -4.44 1.24
N HIS A 71 -12.67 -4.17 0.79
CA HIS A 71 -11.84 -3.11 1.35
C HIS A 71 -12.51 -1.74 1.22
N THR A 72 -13.00 -1.38 0.03
CA THR A 72 -13.70 -0.10 -0.22
C THR A 72 -14.96 0.06 0.64
N GLU A 73 -15.73 -1.01 0.82
CA GLU A 73 -16.94 -1.01 1.65
C GLU A 73 -16.59 -0.74 3.13
N ARG A 74 -15.63 -1.49 3.69
CA ARG A 74 -15.17 -1.31 5.06
C ARG A 74 -14.50 0.06 5.27
N PHE A 75 -13.76 0.53 4.27
CA PHE A 75 -13.12 1.85 4.27
C PHE A 75 -14.15 2.97 4.39
N THR A 76 -15.24 2.89 3.64
CA THR A 76 -16.35 3.85 3.73
C THR A 76 -16.97 3.85 5.13
N THR A 77 -17.17 2.67 5.73
CA THR A 77 -17.64 2.57 7.13
C THR A 77 -16.66 3.18 8.13
N ALA A 78 -15.36 2.91 7.99
CA ALA A 78 -14.33 3.42 8.90
C ALA A 78 -14.22 4.95 8.84
N ILE A 79 -14.32 5.55 7.64
CA ILE A 79 -14.38 7.00 7.46
C ILE A 79 -15.61 7.59 8.15
N SER A 80 -16.79 6.97 7.96
CA SER A 80 -18.03 7.43 8.60
C SER A 80 -17.90 7.43 10.13
N GLN A 81 -17.29 6.38 10.70
CA GLN A 81 -17.01 6.31 12.13
C GLN A 81 -15.99 7.38 12.59
N LEU A 82 -14.92 7.61 11.81
CA LEU A 82 -13.93 8.64 12.09
C LEU A 82 -14.54 10.06 12.09
N GLY A 83 -15.55 10.29 11.25
CA GLY A 83 -16.28 11.56 11.14
C GLY A 83 -17.38 11.77 12.18
N ALA A 84 -17.72 10.76 13.00
CA ALA A 84 -18.82 10.84 13.95
C ALA A 84 -18.56 11.87 15.07
N ASP A 85 -19.60 12.50 15.64
CA ASP A 85 -19.40 13.51 16.71
C ASP A 85 -18.82 12.92 18.00
N ALA A 86 -19.19 11.69 18.33
CA ALA A 86 -18.70 11.01 19.53
C ALA A 86 -17.25 10.54 19.38
N ALA A 87 -16.34 11.03 20.22
CA ALA A 87 -14.92 10.67 20.21
C ALA A 87 -14.67 9.15 20.31
N ALA A 88 -15.49 8.42 21.07
CA ALA A 88 -15.40 6.96 21.16
C ALA A 88 -15.65 6.26 19.81
N VAL A 89 -16.59 6.77 19.00
CA VAL A 89 -16.85 6.25 17.66
C VAL A 89 -15.71 6.61 16.72
N ARG A 90 -15.15 7.83 16.84
CA ARG A 90 -13.95 8.23 16.08
C ARG A 90 -12.77 7.32 16.38
N LEU A 91 -12.55 6.97 17.65
CA LEU A 91 -11.50 6.06 18.07
C LEU A 91 -11.66 4.67 17.42
N GLY A 92 -12.90 4.16 17.35
CA GLY A 92 -13.23 2.96 16.58
C GLY A 92 -12.87 3.09 15.10
N GLY A 93 -13.20 4.23 14.48
CA GLY A 93 -12.84 4.54 13.09
C GLY A 93 -11.33 4.59 12.85
N VAL A 94 -10.55 5.19 13.76
CA VAL A 94 -9.08 5.21 13.70
C VAL A 94 -8.50 3.79 13.71
N HIS A 95 -8.97 2.94 14.62
CA HIS A 95 -8.52 1.54 14.69
C HIS A 95 -8.95 0.74 13.46
N ALA A 96 -10.16 0.95 12.96
CA ALA A 96 -10.65 0.31 11.74
C ALA A 96 -9.82 0.72 10.51
N LEU A 97 -9.45 1.99 10.37
CA LEU A 97 -8.57 2.47 9.29
C LEU A 97 -7.17 1.88 9.39
N ALA A 98 -6.59 1.77 10.58
CA ALA A 98 -5.29 1.12 10.76
C ALA A 98 -5.34 -0.36 10.37
N GLY A 99 -6.38 -1.09 10.79
CA GLY A 99 -6.59 -2.48 10.35
C GLY A 99 -6.79 -2.63 8.84
N LEU A 100 -7.51 -1.68 8.21
CA LEU A 100 -7.64 -1.64 6.76
C LEU A 100 -6.31 -1.37 6.05
N ALA A 101 -5.47 -0.50 6.60
CA ALA A 101 -4.12 -0.27 6.08
C ALA A 101 -3.30 -1.55 6.11
N ASP A 102 -3.36 -2.31 7.20
CA ASP A 102 -2.67 -3.59 7.36
C ASP A 102 -3.15 -4.62 6.34
N ASP A 103 -4.47 -4.78 6.18
CA ASP A 103 -5.12 -5.74 5.28
C ASP A 103 -5.28 -5.22 3.83
N ALA A 104 -4.63 -4.11 3.48
CA ALA A 104 -4.81 -3.48 2.17
C ALA A 104 -4.35 -4.40 1.01
N PRO A 105 -5.19 -4.63 -0.02
CA PRO A 105 -4.83 -5.47 -1.17
C PRO A 105 -3.66 -4.93 -1.99
N THR A 106 -3.45 -3.62 -1.96
CA THR A 106 -2.40 -2.92 -2.70
C THR A 106 -1.73 -1.87 -1.82
N ARG A 107 -0.48 -1.53 -2.17
CA ARG A 107 0.28 -0.47 -1.49
C ARG A 107 -0.45 0.88 -1.54
N ASP A 108 -1.12 1.20 -2.65
CA ASP A 108 -1.82 2.48 -2.81
C ASP A 108 -3.06 2.57 -1.91
N LEU A 109 -3.75 1.46 -1.66
CA LEU A 109 -4.87 1.41 -0.72
C LEU A 109 -4.38 1.54 0.74
N ARG A 110 -3.22 0.97 1.08
CA ARG A 110 -2.55 1.20 2.37
C ARG A 110 -2.21 2.69 2.53
N GLN A 111 -1.59 3.29 1.51
CA GLN A 111 -1.26 4.72 1.50
C GLN A 111 -2.51 5.57 1.70
N THR A 112 -3.61 5.24 1.03
CA THR A 112 -4.88 5.97 1.18
C THR A 112 -5.39 5.95 2.63
N CYS A 113 -5.28 4.82 3.34
CA CYS A 113 -5.66 4.74 4.76
C CYS A 113 -4.74 5.60 5.64
N ILE A 114 -3.44 5.58 5.39
CA ILE A 114 -2.44 6.42 6.08
C ILE A 114 -2.73 7.91 5.83
N ASP A 115 -3.04 8.29 4.59
CA ASP A 115 -3.34 9.67 4.20
C ASP A 115 -4.58 10.21 4.94
N VAL A 116 -5.61 9.38 5.14
CA VAL A 116 -6.80 9.76 5.92
C VAL A 116 -6.45 9.97 7.40
N LEU A 117 -5.61 9.12 7.98
CA LEU A 117 -5.13 9.29 9.36
C LEU A 117 -4.30 10.58 9.51
N CYS A 118 -3.40 10.85 8.57
CA CYS A 118 -2.64 12.11 8.49
C CYS A 118 -3.57 13.32 8.28
N ALA A 119 -4.56 13.24 7.39
CA ALA A 119 -5.56 14.28 7.16
C ALA A 119 -6.37 14.59 8.43
N TYR A 120 -6.75 13.58 9.20
CA TYR A 120 -7.43 13.78 10.47
C TYR A 120 -6.58 14.60 11.47
N LEU A 121 -5.27 14.34 11.54
CA LEU A 121 -4.36 15.14 12.38
C LEU A 121 -4.24 16.60 11.93
N ARG A 122 -4.52 16.90 10.66
CA ARG A 122 -4.48 18.26 10.09
C ARG A 122 -5.76 19.05 10.28
N LEU A 123 -6.82 18.45 10.81
CA LEU A 123 -8.05 19.18 11.16
C LEU A 123 -7.76 20.30 12.18
N PRO A 124 -8.56 21.38 12.20
CA PRO A 124 -8.41 22.47 13.15
C PRO A 124 -8.29 21.97 14.59
N TYR A 125 -7.33 22.53 15.32
CA TYR A 125 -7.02 22.14 16.69
C TYR A 125 -7.05 23.38 17.59
N THR A 126 -7.80 23.29 18.68
CA THR A 126 -7.85 24.29 19.76
C THR A 126 -7.04 23.76 20.94
N ALA A 127 -5.99 24.48 21.34
CA ALA A 127 -5.18 24.08 22.48
C ALA A 127 -5.95 24.23 23.79
N GLU A 128 -5.57 23.46 24.82
CA GLU A 128 -6.20 23.55 26.15
C GLU A 128 -6.13 24.98 26.71
N ALA A 129 -5.02 25.69 26.47
CA ALA A 129 -4.80 27.06 26.92
C ALA A 129 -5.75 28.09 26.28
N ASP A 130 -6.33 27.77 25.12
CA ASP A 130 -7.26 28.65 24.40
C ASP A 130 -8.73 28.40 24.78
N LEU A 131 -8.99 27.42 25.66
CA LEU A 131 -10.35 27.11 26.10
C LEU A 131 -10.89 28.16 27.08
N PRO A 132 -12.20 28.46 27.07
CA PRO A 132 -12.81 29.33 28.06
C PRO A 132 -12.57 28.82 29.49
N ALA A 133 -12.06 29.69 30.36
CA ALA A 133 -11.76 29.34 31.75
C ALA A 133 -13.03 28.86 32.48
N GLY A 134 -12.95 27.70 33.13
CA GLY A 134 -14.05 27.10 33.87
C GLY A 134 -15.07 26.31 33.04
N ASP A 135 -14.88 26.20 31.72
CA ASP A 135 -15.74 25.36 30.88
C ASP A 135 -15.31 23.89 30.93
N ALA A 136 -15.89 23.14 31.87
CA ALA A 136 -15.64 21.71 32.02
C ALA A 136 -16.08 20.89 30.80
N GLY A 137 -17.10 21.34 30.06
CA GLY A 137 -17.60 20.66 28.86
C GLY A 137 -16.60 20.76 27.70
N ALA A 138 -16.10 21.98 27.44
CA ALA A 138 -15.07 22.23 26.45
C ALA A 138 -13.77 21.49 26.77
N LEU A 139 -13.36 21.47 28.04
CA LEU A 139 -12.19 20.73 28.50
C LEU A 139 -12.34 19.21 28.29
N HIS A 140 -13.52 18.66 28.61
CA HIS A 140 -13.80 17.24 28.39
C HIS A 140 -13.77 16.88 26.90
N ALA A 141 -14.38 17.72 26.05
CA ALA A 141 -14.36 17.53 24.60
C ALA A 141 -12.95 17.62 24.01
N HIS A 142 -12.14 18.60 24.47
CA HIS A 142 -10.74 18.73 24.09
C HIS A 142 -9.95 17.46 24.42
N ARG A 143 -10.04 16.97 25.66
CA ARG A 143 -9.36 15.74 26.09
C ARG A 143 -9.81 14.53 25.28
N ALA A 144 -11.10 14.39 25.01
CA ALA A 144 -11.62 13.28 24.21
C ALA A 144 -11.08 13.30 22.77
N LEU A 145 -11.02 14.47 22.12
CA LEU A 145 -10.43 14.60 20.78
C LEU A 145 -8.92 14.41 20.80
N ARG A 146 -8.23 14.88 21.84
CA ARG A 146 -6.80 14.67 22.06
C ARG A 146 -6.48 13.17 22.10
N GLU A 147 -7.24 12.36 22.82
CA GLU A 147 -7.05 10.90 22.87
C GLU A 147 -7.16 10.23 21.49
N VAL A 148 -8.09 10.69 20.64
CA VAL A 148 -8.22 10.17 19.26
C VAL A 148 -6.98 10.51 18.44
N ARG A 149 -6.52 11.78 18.50
CA ARG A 149 -5.31 12.24 17.77
C ARG A 149 -4.05 11.50 18.23
N HIS A 150 -3.88 11.34 19.54
CA HIS A 150 -2.75 10.62 20.13
C HIS A 150 -2.76 9.14 19.75
N THR A 151 -3.96 8.55 19.63
CA THR A 151 -4.10 7.20 19.11
C THR A 151 -3.65 7.07 17.66
N VAL A 152 -3.97 8.05 16.79
CA VAL A 152 -3.45 8.06 15.41
C VAL A 152 -1.92 8.08 15.40
N ILE A 153 -1.30 8.99 16.16
CA ILE A 153 0.17 9.11 16.23
C ILE A 153 0.80 7.82 16.75
N ARG A 154 0.23 7.24 17.83
CA ARG A 154 0.69 5.98 18.41
C ARG A 154 0.61 4.81 17.43
N LEU A 155 -0.48 4.71 16.67
CA LEU A 155 -0.62 3.67 15.65
C LEU A 155 0.42 3.85 14.54
N ILE A 156 0.60 5.07 14.03
CA ILE A 156 1.66 5.34 13.04
C ILE A 156 3.03 4.92 13.59
N GLY A 157 3.39 5.35 14.80
CA GLY A 157 4.66 4.98 15.44
C GLY A 157 4.83 3.47 15.58
N ASN A 158 3.78 2.75 15.99
CA ASN A 158 3.83 1.30 16.16
C ASN A 158 4.12 0.57 14.83
N HIS A 159 3.47 0.97 13.73
CA HIS A 159 3.70 0.31 12.43
C HIS A 159 5.06 0.67 11.81
N LEU A 160 5.62 1.83 12.16
CA LEU A 160 6.96 2.24 11.74
C LEU A 160 8.08 1.59 12.56
N ARG A 161 7.79 1.08 13.76
CA ARG A 161 8.72 0.27 14.58
C ARG A 161 8.82 -1.18 14.09
N LEU A 162 7.85 -1.65 13.32
CA LEU A 162 7.90 -2.99 12.71
C LEU A 162 9.03 -3.07 11.70
N LEU A 163 9.72 -4.21 11.64
CA LEU A 163 10.75 -4.47 10.63
C LEU A 163 10.19 -4.29 9.22
N ALA A 164 11.00 -3.80 8.28
CA ALA A 164 10.57 -3.51 6.92
C ALA A 164 9.94 -4.71 6.18
N ALA A 165 10.38 -5.94 6.48
CA ALA A 165 9.84 -7.17 5.90
C ALA A 165 8.52 -7.63 6.54
N HIS A 166 8.08 -7.01 7.64
CA HIS A 166 6.82 -7.36 8.29
C HIS A 166 5.65 -6.96 7.39
N PRO A 167 4.64 -7.83 7.17
CA PRO A 167 3.54 -7.55 6.23
C PRO A 167 2.76 -6.28 6.58
N HIS A 168 2.66 -5.94 7.87
CA HIS A 168 1.96 -4.75 8.37
C HIS A 168 2.90 -3.55 8.61
N SER A 169 4.16 -3.62 8.18
CA SER A 169 5.05 -2.47 8.29
C SER A 169 4.53 -1.32 7.42
N TRP A 170 4.53 -0.11 7.97
CA TRP A 170 4.20 1.10 7.21
C TRP A 170 5.46 1.84 6.75
N GLN A 171 6.64 1.25 6.96
CA GLN A 171 7.87 1.70 6.32
C GLN A 171 7.69 1.79 4.80
N GLY A 172 8.38 2.73 4.15
CA GLY A 172 8.25 2.97 2.71
C GLY A 172 7.08 3.87 2.30
N HIS A 173 6.15 4.24 3.19
CA HIS A 173 4.96 5.05 2.87
C HIS A 173 5.19 6.53 3.13
N ASP A 174 4.37 7.36 2.47
CA ASP A 174 4.38 8.81 2.66
C ASP A 174 3.58 9.21 3.91
N PHE A 175 4.03 10.23 4.63
CA PHE A 175 3.36 10.76 5.82
C PHE A 175 3.31 12.29 5.77
N ASP A 176 2.11 12.84 5.65
CA ASP A 176 1.89 14.29 5.59
C ASP A 176 1.36 14.83 6.92
N PHE A 177 2.27 15.35 7.74
CA PHE A 177 1.98 16.07 8.97
C PHE A 177 2.04 17.59 8.79
N THR A 178 1.89 18.09 7.55
CA THR A 178 1.93 19.52 7.26
C THR A 178 0.88 20.26 8.09
N ALA A 179 1.29 21.32 8.78
CA ALA A 179 0.45 22.16 9.64
C ALA A 179 -0.25 21.42 10.80
N VAL A 180 0.17 20.19 11.14
CA VAL A 180 -0.33 19.48 12.33
C VAL A 180 0.15 20.19 13.59
N THR A 181 -0.76 20.41 14.54
CA THR A 181 -0.41 20.74 15.92
C THR A 181 -0.23 19.45 16.72
N PHE A 182 1.00 19.22 17.18
CA PHE A 182 1.38 18.16 18.10
C PHE A 182 1.41 18.72 19.53
N ASP A 183 0.54 18.19 20.38
CA ASP A 183 0.48 18.45 21.82
C ASP A 183 0.95 17.25 22.64
N GLY A 184 1.81 16.46 22.02
CA GLY A 184 2.42 15.25 22.52
C GLY A 184 2.39 14.13 21.47
N GLY A 185 3.25 13.14 21.63
CA GLY A 185 3.29 12.00 20.73
C GLY A 185 4.55 11.17 20.90
N ASP A 186 4.43 9.86 20.67
CA ASP A 186 5.55 8.94 20.77
C ASP A 186 5.83 8.27 19.41
N LEU A 187 6.88 8.75 18.77
CA LEU A 187 7.47 8.18 17.54
C LEU A 187 8.86 7.59 17.82
N HIS A 188 9.23 7.31 19.07
CA HIS A 188 10.54 6.76 19.40
C HIS A 188 10.79 5.46 18.61
N GLY A 189 12.00 5.25 18.12
CA GLY A 189 12.34 4.02 17.39
C GLY A 189 11.59 3.82 16.06
N ALA A 190 10.77 4.78 15.61
CA ALA A 190 10.13 4.70 14.31
C ALA A 190 11.18 4.81 13.20
N VAL A 191 11.00 4.00 12.14
CA VAL A 191 11.86 4.02 10.96
C VAL A 191 11.09 4.65 9.80
N PHE A 192 11.43 5.88 9.46
CA PHE A 192 10.94 6.55 8.28
C PHE A 192 11.87 6.25 7.10
N SER A 193 11.49 5.26 6.29
CA SER A 193 12.29 4.81 5.14
C SER A 193 11.56 5.03 3.81
N GLY A 194 12.26 5.45 2.76
CA GLY A 194 11.79 5.47 1.36
C GLY A 194 10.76 6.55 0.98
N GLY A 195 9.70 6.71 1.79
CA GLY A 195 8.62 7.67 1.55
C GLY A 195 8.97 9.10 1.94
N ARG A 196 8.14 10.06 1.49
CA ARG A 196 8.22 11.47 1.89
C ARG A 196 7.55 11.68 3.24
N VAL A 197 8.20 12.42 4.12
CA VAL A 197 7.66 12.76 5.45
C VAL A 197 7.68 14.27 5.63
N GLY A 198 6.50 14.88 5.68
CA GLY A 198 6.35 16.33 5.80
C GLY A 198 5.92 16.74 7.20
N PHE A 199 6.73 17.55 7.87
CA PHE A 199 6.37 18.30 9.09
C PHE A 199 6.32 19.80 8.81
N ASP A 200 6.12 20.18 7.55
CA ASP A 200 6.15 21.58 7.14
C ASP A 200 5.05 22.37 7.86
N ASN A 201 5.40 23.52 8.42
CA ASN A 201 4.52 24.36 9.23
C ASN A 201 3.89 23.65 10.46
N ALA A 202 4.36 22.45 10.83
CA ALA A 202 3.88 21.76 12.02
C ALA A 202 4.20 22.59 13.27
N LYS A 203 3.35 22.47 14.29
CA LYS A 203 3.52 23.14 15.58
C LYS A 203 3.68 22.09 16.66
N PHE A 204 4.78 22.13 17.38
CA PHE A 204 5.03 21.29 18.54
C PHE A 204 4.82 22.13 19.79
N SER A 205 3.68 21.94 20.47
CA SER A 205 3.23 22.84 21.54
C SER A 205 2.57 22.14 22.72
N GLY A 206 2.98 22.49 23.94
CA GLY A 206 2.30 22.10 25.18
C GLY A 206 2.57 20.68 25.69
N GLY A 207 3.13 19.79 24.86
CA GLY A 207 3.43 18.41 25.25
C GLY A 207 4.76 17.90 24.70
N GLU A 208 5.18 16.73 25.18
CA GLU A 208 6.44 16.09 24.81
C GLU A 208 6.26 15.23 23.56
N VAL A 209 7.12 15.45 22.56
CA VAL A 209 7.13 14.68 21.32
C VAL A 209 8.46 13.98 21.15
N TYR A 210 8.41 12.65 21.20
CA TYR A 210 9.60 11.79 21.23
C TYR A 210 9.91 11.25 19.84
N PHE A 211 11.04 11.68 19.28
CA PHE A 211 11.69 11.12 18.10
C PHE A 211 12.99 10.38 18.47
N ASP A 212 13.18 10.03 19.74
CA ASP A 212 14.39 9.34 20.20
C ASP A 212 14.57 8.01 19.48
N ARG A 213 15.81 7.73 19.03
CA ARG A 213 16.16 6.53 18.27
C ARG A 213 15.38 6.35 16.95
N THR A 214 14.78 7.42 16.44
CA THR A 214 14.18 7.37 15.09
C THR A 214 15.26 7.24 14.01
N VAL A 215 14.90 6.60 12.91
CA VAL A 215 15.79 6.48 11.75
C VAL A 215 15.10 7.14 10.56
N PHE A 216 15.77 8.12 9.95
CA PHE A 216 15.32 8.75 8.71
C PHE A 216 16.28 8.34 7.58
N CYS A 217 15.80 7.57 6.62
CA CYS A 217 16.65 7.07 5.53
C CYS A 217 15.91 6.90 4.19
N GLY A 218 16.59 7.07 3.06
CA GLY A 218 16.05 6.72 1.75
C GLY A 218 14.82 7.53 1.27
N GLY A 219 14.39 8.55 2.01
CA GLY A 219 13.26 9.42 1.69
C GLY A 219 13.51 10.85 2.16
N GLN A 220 12.74 11.81 1.65
CA GLN A 220 12.85 13.21 2.05
C GLN A 220 12.03 13.47 3.32
N VAL A 221 12.64 14.16 4.28
CA VAL A 221 12.00 14.54 5.54
C VAL A 221 12.17 16.04 5.72
N SER A 222 11.07 16.80 5.77
CA SER A 222 11.10 18.25 5.83
C SER A 222 10.41 18.79 7.07
N PHE A 223 11.02 19.79 7.71
CA PHE A 223 10.51 20.55 8.85
C PHE A 223 10.39 22.04 8.52
N ASN A 224 10.19 22.39 7.25
CA ASN A 224 10.20 23.79 6.81
C ASN A 224 9.09 24.58 7.51
N GLY A 225 9.47 25.65 8.22
CA GLY A 225 8.54 26.49 8.97
C GLY A 225 7.92 25.81 10.20
N ALA A 226 8.42 24.65 10.61
CA ALA A 226 8.01 24.00 11.85
C ALA A 226 8.34 24.90 13.06
N ARG A 227 7.45 24.91 14.05
CA ARG A 227 7.59 25.71 15.27
C ARG A 227 7.66 24.81 16.50
N PHE A 228 8.69 24.99 17.31
CA PHE A 228 8.91 24.29 18.58
C PHE A 228 8.65 25.28 19.71
N THR A 229 7.44 25.25 20.30
CA THR A 229 7.00 26.28 21.25
C THR A 229 6.23 25.64 22.41
N GLY A 230 6.83 25.58 23.60
CA GLY A 230 6.11 25.22 24.84
C GLY A 230 6.05 23.73 25.19
N GLY A 231 6.90 22.89 24.57
CA GLY A 231 7.06 21.48 24.91
C GLY A 231 8.45 20.95 24.51
N GLN A 232 8.84 19.77 25.00
CA GLN A 232 10.10 19.14 24.63
C GLN A 232 9.92 18.33 23.34
N VAL A 233 10.82 18.49 22.38
CA VAL A 233 10.92 17.65 21.19
C VAL A 233 12.32 17.06 21.12
N THR A 234 12.41 15.75 21.32
CA THR A 234 13.68 15.06 21.51
C THR A 234 13.99 14.12 20.36
N PHE A 235 15.19 14.22 19.83
CA PHE A 235 15.72 13.33 18.78
C PHE A 235 16.91 12.52 19.30
N ASN A 236 17.01 12.22 20.60
CA ASN A 236 18.23 11.63 21.14
C ASN A 236 18.49 10.25 20.52
N GLY A 237 19.71 10.04 20.03
CA GLY A 237 20.09 8.82 19.34
C GLY A 237 19.36 8.59 18.01
N ALA A 238 18.67 9.60 17.46
CA ALA A 238 18.16 9.54 16.10
C ALA A 238 19.32 9.40 15.10
N ALA A 239 19.09 8.67 14.02
CA ALA A 239 20.11 8.30 13.05
C ALA A 239 19.64 8.51 11.60
N GLY A 240 20.62 8.52 10.68
CA GLY A 240 20.42 8.89 9.29
C GLY A 240 20.88 10.32 9.00
N GLY A 241 20.48 10.85 7.85
CA GLY A 241 20.72 12.25 7.53
C GLY A 241 19.83 13.17 8.39
N PRO A 242 20.33 14.35 8.81
CA PRO A 242 19.48 15.33 9.49
C PRO A 242 18.33 15.71 8.56
N PRO A 243 17.08 15.72 9.04
CA PRO A 243 15.94 16.21 8.26
C PRO A 243 16.13 17.66 7.79
N ASP A 244 15.58 17.97 6.62
CA ASP A 244 15.64 19.29 6.03
C ASP A 244 14.95 20.31 6.95
N ALA A 245 15.60 21.46 7.18
CA ALA A 245 15.09 22.57 7.99
C ALA A 245 14.72 22.24 9.46
N LEU A 246 15.18 21.11 10.00
CA LEU A 246 14.99 20.78 11.43
C LEU A 246 15.87 21.63 12.34
N ALA A 247 17.16 21.72 12.01
CA ALA A 247 18.10 22.58 12.71
C ALA A 247 18.06 24.00 12.12
N PRO A 248 18.24 25.04 12.95
CA PRO A 248 18.33 26.41 12.46
C PRO A 248 19.61 26.61 11.63
N SER A 249 19.66 27.71 10.87
CA SER A 249 20.86 28.07 10.10
C SER A 249 22.09 28.26 11.01
N ALA A 250 23.29 28.07 10.46
CA ALA A 250 24.54 28.20 11.19
C ALA A 250 24.60 29.50 12.02
N GLY A 251 24.96 29.38 13.30
CA GLY A 251 25.07 30.50 14.25
C GLY A 251 23.78 30.89 14.98
N ALA A 252 22.61 30.38 14.58
CA ALA A 252 21.38 30.60 15.35
C ALA A 252 21.24 29.56 16.48
N PRO A 253 20.77 29.97 17.68
CA PRO A 253 20.55 29.04 18.78
C PRO A 253 19.41 28.07 18.44
N LEU A 254 19.48 26.86 19.00
CA LEU A 254 18.36 25.92 18.92
C LEU A 254 17.13 26.50 19.62
N PRO A 255 15.91 26.28 19.08
CA PRO A 255 14.68 26.60 19.77
C PRO A 255 14.62 25.95 21.16
N ASP A 256 14.06 26.67 22.13
CA ASP A 256 13.84 26.12 23.46
C ASP A 256 13.00 24.84 23.39
N GLY A 257 13.55 23.78 23.97
CA GLY A 257 12.94 22.46 24.03
C GLY A 257 13.21 21.55 22.83
N LEU A 258 13.94 21.98 21.80
CA LEU A 258 14.40 21.10 20.72
C LEU A 258 15.76 20.48 21.07
N HIS A 259 15.81 19.15 21.22
CA HIS A 259 17.03 18.39 21.52
C HIS A 259 17.44 17.53 20.33
N LEU A 260 18.63 17.79 19.77
CA LEU A 260 19.16 17.09 18.60
C LEU A 260 20.40 16.23 18.94
N PRO A 261 20.63 15.10 18.24
CA PRO A 261 21.91 14.38 18.29
C PRO A 261 23.07 15.31 17.96
N SER A 262 24.23 15.11 18.59
CA SER A 262 25.44 15.92 18.38
C SER A 262 25.80 16.11 16.90
N GLY A 263 25.65 15.07 16.07
CA GLY A 263 25.94 15.11 14.63
C GLY A 263 24.95 15.91 13.78
N TRP A 264 23.83 16.36 14.35
CA TRP A 264 22.80 17.16 13.67
C TRP A 264 22.80 18.62 14.13
N HIS A 265 23.69 19.01 15.05
CA HIS A 265 23.86 20.41 15.41
C HIS A 265 24.39 21.19 14.21
N PRO A 266 23.92 22.43 14.00
CA PRO A 266 24.49 23.29 12.98
C PRO A 266 25.99 23.49 13.27
N PRO A 267 26.85 23.56 12.24
CA PRO A 267 28.26 23.81 12.45
C PRO A 267 28.45 25.11 13.23
N SER A 268 29.28 25.06 14.27
CA SER A 268 29.75 26.26 14.96
C SER A 268 30.51 27.14 13.98
N SER A 269 30.04 28.37 13.78
CA SER A 269 30.68 29.41 12.95
C SER A 269 32.12 29.69 13.36
#